data_AF-A0A3D3ER66-F1
#
_entry.id   AF-A0A3D3ER66-F1
#
_cell.length_a   1.000
_cell.length_b   1.000
_cell.length_c   1.000
_cell.angle_alpha   90.00
_cell.angle_beta   90.00
_cell.angle_gamma   90.00
#
_symmetry.space_group_name_H-M   'P 1'
#
loop_
_entity.id
_entity.type
_entity.pdbx_description
1 polymer ?
#
loop_
_entity_poly.entity_id
_entity_poly.type
_entity_poly.pdbx_seq_one_letter_code
_entity_poly.pdbx_strand_id
1 'polypeptide(L)'
;ELKKKRILYVAGGVGTAPVYPQVKWLKQNGYEADCIIGARNKDFVILEDRIKEQVKDLYLCTDDGSYGFHGNVCDCIRDLIENKGKHYDIIVAIGPMIMMKFVCILTKELGIKTIVSMNPVMVDGTGMCGACRLTIGDKIKFACVDGPEFDGHLVNFDEAMKRSQMYKSQEGRAMLRETEGDTHHHPGCECHES
;
A
#
# COMPACT_ATOMS: atom_id res chain seq x y z
N GLU A 1 -20.36 -6.90 15.19
CA GLU A 1 -20.03 -5.45 15.34
C GLU A 1 -19.70 -4.74 14.03
N LEU A 2 -19.04 -5.39 13.05
CA LEU A 2 -18.68 -4.78 11.74
C LEU A 2 -19.86 -4.18 10.94
N LYS A 3 -21.09 -4.70 11.08
CA LYS A 3 -22.27 -4.24 10.32
C LYS A 3 -22.62 -2.77 10.55
N LYS A 4 -22.19 -2.17 11.67
CA LYS A 4 -22.45 -0.75 11.98
C LYS A 4 -21.31 0.17 11.57
N LYS A 5 -20.16 -0.37 11.15
CA LYS A 5 -18.97 0.41 10.82
C LYS A 5 -18.95 0.76 9.33
N ARG A 6 -18.59 1.99 9.01
CA ARG A 6 -18.28 2.44 7.66
C ARG A 6 -16.80 2.24 7.39
N ILE A 7 -16.50 1.39 6.42
CA ILE A 7 -15.14 0.99 6.07
C ILE A 7 -14.76 1.63 4.73
N LEU A 8 -13.61 2.27 4.68
CA LEU A 8 -13.02 2.80 3.45
C LEU A 8 -11.75 2.02 3.12
N TYR A 9 -11.72 1.43 1.93
CA TYR A 9 -10.50 0.86 1.35
C TYR A 9 -9.77 1.91 0.52
N VAL A 10 -8.44 1.98 0.65
CA VAL A 10 -7.59 2.89 -0.11
C VAL A 10 -6.54 2.05 -0.81
N ALA A 11 -6.68 1.89 -2.12
CA ALA A 11 -5.81 1.10 -2.97
C ALA A 11 -4.88 1.99 -3.78
N GLY A 12 -3.58 1.73 -3.75
CA GLY A 12 -2.59 2.41 -4.61
C GLY A 12 -2.03 1.50 -5.70
N GLY A 13 -2.30 1.80 -6.96
CA GLY A 13 -1.81 1.04 -8.12
C GLY A 13 -2.12 -0.45 -8.01
N VAL A 14 -1.07 -1.28 -8.02
CA VAL A 14 -1.18 -2.74 -7.85
C VAL A 14 -1.82 -3.18 -6.52
N GLY A 15 -1.85 -2.30 -5.51
CA GLY A 15 -2.57 -2.51 -4.25
C GLY A 15 -4.07 -2.73 -4.42
N THR A 16 -4.65 -2.41 -5.58
CA THR A 16 -6.05 -2.72 -5.91
C THR A 16 -6.32 -4.22 -5.99
N ALA A 17 -5.33 -5.01 -6.43
CA ALA A 17 -5.48 -6.45 -6.56
C ALA A 17 -5.75 -7.17 -5.21
N PRO A 18 -4.99 -6.92 -4.12
CA PRO A 18 -5.29 -7.50 -2.81
C PRO A 18 -6.54 -6.90 -2.14
N VAL A 19 -6.98 -5.69 -2.51
CA VAL A 19 -8.24 -5.12 -2.00
C VAL A 19 -9.46 -5.85 -2.56
N TYR A 20 -9.45 -6.24 -3.83
CA TYR A 20 -10.57 -6.93 -4.49
C TYR A 20 -11.16 -8.11 -3.69
N PRO A 21 -10.38 -9.13 -3.26
CA PRO A 21 -10.92 -10.24 -2.50
C PRO A 21 -11.51 -9.81 -1.14
N GLN A 22 -10.96 -8.76 -0.50
CA GLN A 22 -11.46 -8.26 0.78
C GLN A 22 -12.84 -7.62 0.64
N VAL A 23 -13.01 -6.70 -0.32
CA VAL A 23 -14.31 -6.05 -0.56
C VAL A 23 -15.35 -7.03 -1.07
N LYS A 24 -14.94 -8.02 -1.89
CA LYS A 24 -15.81 -9.11 -2.32
C LYS A 24 -16.32 -9.93 -1.13
N TRP A 25 -15.42 -10.30 -0.21
CA TRP A 25 -15.79 -11.04 0.99
C TRP A 25 -16.75 -10.22 1.87
N LEU A 26 -16.50 -8.91 2.04
CA LEU A 26 -17.40 -8.02 2.79
C LEU A 26 -18.81 -8.02 2.18
N LYS A 27 -18.93 -7.81 0.87
CA LYS A 27 -20.22 -7.81 0.17
C LYS A 27 -20.94 -9.15 0.31
N GLN A 28 -20.23 -10.27 0.13
CA GLN A 28 -20.80 -11.62 0.27
C GLN A 28 -21.34 -11.91 1.67
N ASN A 29 -20.80 -11.24 2.69
CA ASN A 29 -21.25 -11.38 4.08
C ASN A 29 -22.23 -10.25 4.51
N GLY A 30 -22.71 -9.44 3.56
CA GLY A 30 -23.69 -8.38 3.81
C GLY A 30 -23.13 -7.15 4.52
N TYR A 31 -21.85 -6.85 4.32
CA TYR A 31 -21.21 -5.61 4.76
C TYR A 31 -21.02 -4.65 3.58
N GLU A 32 -21.09 -3.35 3.86
CA GLU A 32 -20.82 -2.29 2.88
C GLU A 32 -19.44 -1.70 3.14
N ALA A 33 -18.73 -1.37 2.06
CA ALA A 33 -17.49 -0.61 2.10
C ALA A 33 -17.43 0.34 0.91
N ASP A 34 -16.75 1.47 1.10
CA ASP A 34 -16.36 2.38 0.04
C ASP A 34 -14.91 2.08 -0.37
N CYS A 35 -14.50 2.43 -1.58
CA CYS A 35 -13.13 2.23 -2.04
C CYS A 35 -12.60 3.45 -2.81
N ILE A 36 -11.35 3.81 -2.57
CA ILE A 36 -10.56 4.74 -3.37
C ILE A 36 -9.52 3.93 -4.14
N ILE A 37 -9.43 4.11 -5.45
CA ILE A 37 -8.31 3.63 -6.27
C ILE A 37 -7.47 4.84 -6.70
N GLY A 38 -6.24 4.89 -6.21
CA GLY A 38 -5.22 5.86 -6.59
C GLY A 38 -4.28 5.29 -7.65
N ALA A 39 -4.08 6.05 -8.72
CA ALA A 39 -3.12 5.73 -9.78
C ALA A 39 -2.34 6.98 -10.20
N ARG A 40 -1.21 6.81 -10.90
CA ARG A 40 -0.46 7.96 -11.43
C ARG A 40 -1.22 8.67 -12.55
N ASN A 41 -1.88 7.90 -13.40
CA ASN A 41 -2.70 8.35 -14.51
C ASN A 41 -3.77 7.30 -14.84
N LYS A 42 -4.63 7.60 -15.80
CA LYS A 42 -5.74 6.74 -16.24
C LYS A 42 -5.28 5.34 -16.68
N ASP A 43 -4.16 5.24 -17.40
CA ASP A 43 -3.68 3.97 -17.96
C ASP A 43 -3.21 2.99 -16.88
N PHE A 44 -2.88 3.50 -15.69
CA PHE A 44 -2.50 2.69 -14.53
C PHE A 44 -3.67 2.31 -13.62
N VAL A 45 -4.90 2.72 -13.94
CA VAL A 45 -6.09 2.28 -13.20
C VAL A 45 -6.41 0.84 -13.58
N ILE A 46 -6.44 -0.04 -12.59
CA ILE A 46 -6.69 -1.47 -12.79
C ILE A 46 -7.89 -1.93 -11.96
N LEU A 47 -8.57 -2.97 -12.42
CA LEU A 47 -9.67 -3.65 -11.71
C LEU A 47 -10.86 -2.74 -11.32
N GLU A 48 -11.02 -1.58 -11.96
CA GLU A 48 -12.11 -0.63 -11.68
C GLU A 48 -13.48 -1.32 -11.69
N ASP A 49 -13.86 -1.93 -12.81
CA ASP A 49 -15.18 -2.56 -12.98
C ASP A 49 -15.40 -3.66 -11.92
N ARG A 50 -14.36 -4.46 -11.67
CA ARG A 50 -14.43 -5.55 -10.69
C ARG A 50 -14.60 -5.03 -9.27
N ILE A 51 -13.93 -3.92 -8.90
CA ILE A 51 -14.08 -3.31 -7.57
C ILE A 51 -15.45 -2.65 -7.46
N LYS A 52 -15.87 -1.90 -8.48
CA LYS A 52 -17.15 -1.19 -8.53
C LYS A 52 -18.34 -2.11 -8.26
N GLU A 53 -18.28 -3.33 -8.75
CA GLU A 53 -19.30 -4.36 -8.47
C GLU A 53 -19.32 -4.82 -7.01
N GLN A 54 -18.24 -4.66 -6.24
CA GLN A 54 -18.12 -5.19 -4.88
C GLN A 54 -18.28 -4.14 -3.78
N VAL A 55 -18.24 -2.85 -4.12
CA VAL A 55 -18.28 -1.75 -3.15
C VAL A 55 -19.57 -0.93 -3.28
N LYS A 56 -19.88 -0.13 -2.27
CA LYS A 56 -21.02 0.79 -2.30
C LYS A 56 -20.71 1.99 -3.19
N ASP A 57 -19.63 2.69 -2.86
CA ASP A 57 -19.12 3.82 -3.62
C ASP A 57 -17.66 3.55 -4.02
N LEU A 58 -17.35 3.80 -5.30
CA LEU A 58 -15.99 3.77 -5.83
C LEU A 58 -15.55 5.20 -6.20
N TYR A 59 -14.40 5.61 -5.68
CA TYR A 59 -13.75 6.86 -5.98
C TYR A 59 -12.43 6.59 -6.69
N LEU A 60 -12.20 7.28 -7.79
CA LEU A 60 -10.96 7.20 -8.55
C LEU A 60 -10.19 8.50 -8.36
N CYS A 61 -8.90 8.42 -8.12
CA CYS A 61 -8.02 9.58 -8.10
C CYS A 61 -6.75 9.32 -8.90
N THR A 62 -6.38 10.30 -9.73
CA THR A 62 -5.10 10.27 -10.44
C THR A 62 -4.26 11.49 -10.13
N ASP A 63 -2.95 11.27 -9.93
CA ASP A 63 -2.00 12.33 -9.61
C ASP A 63 -1.97 13.43 -10.68
N ASP A 64 -2.19 13.06 -11.95
CA ASP A 64 -2.24 13.97 -13.10
C ASP A 64 -3.65 14.51 -13.43
N GLY A 65 -4.71 14.04 -12.76
CA GLY A 65 -6.12 14.38 -13.05
C GLY A 65 -6.67 13.86 -14.38
N SER A 66 -5.96 12.98 -15.07
CA SER A 66 -6.45 12.35 -16.30
C SER A 66 -7.75 11.56 -16.11
N TYR A 67 -8.06 11.11 -14.88
CA TYR A 67 -9.29 10.38 -14.60
C TYR A 67 -9.75 10.48 -13.15
N GLY A 68 -11.04 10.79 -12.95
CA GLY A 68 -11.62 10.94 -11.62
C GLY A 68 -11.18 12.23 -10.91
N PHE A 69 -10.86 12.12 -9.62
CA PHE A 69 -10.39 13.22 -8.79
C PHE A 69 -8.92 13.56 -9.12
N HIS A 70 -8.64 14.85 -9.35
CA HIS A 70 -7.26 15.33 -9.55
C HIS A 70 -6.57 15.51 -8.20
N GLY A 71 -5.55 14.68 -7.94
CA GLY A 71 -4.78 14.69 -6.71
C GLY A 71 -4.53 13.29 -6.18
N ASN A 72 -3.82 13.21 -5.07
CA ASN A 72 -3.48 11.91 -4.46
C ASN A 72 -4.63 11.38 -3.59
N VAL A 73 -4.47 10.14 -3.10
CA VAL A 73 -5.48 9.50 -2.24
C VAL A 73 -5.77 10.26 -0.94
N CYS A 74 -4.80 10.98 -0.36
CA CYS A 74 -5.00 11.75 0.86
C CYS A 74 -5.90 12.96 0.61
N ASP A 75 -5.73 13.62 -0.54
CA ASP A 75 -6.58 14.73 -0.95
C ASP A 75 -8.02 14.26 -1.19
N CYS A 76 -8.18 13.08 -1.81
CA CYS A 76 -9.49 12.45 -1.98
C CYS A 76 -10.16 12.09 -0.64
N ILE A 77 -9.40 11.57 0.34
CA ILE A 77 -9.90 11.30 1.69
C ILE A 77 -10.38 12.58 2.37
N ARG A 78 -9.61 13.68 2.31
CA ARG A 78 -10.01 14.97 2.87
C ARG A 78 -11.29 15.49 2.21
N ASP A 79 -11.37 15.46 0.89
CA ASP A 79 -12.57 15.90 0.16
C ASP A 79 -13.82 15.11 0.58
N LEU A 80 -13.70 13.80 0.73
CA LEU A 80 -14.82 12.96 1.17
C LEU A 80 -15.31 13.34 2.56
N ILE A 81 -14.40 13.61 3.49
CA ILE A 81 -14.73 13.89 4.89
C ILE A 81 -15.18 15.35 5.08
N GLU A 82 -14.38 16.30 4.62
CA GLU A 82 -14.57 17.73 4.88
C GLU A 82 -15.63 18.35 3.97
N ASN A 83 -15.62 18.03 2.67
CA ASN A 83 -16.52 18.67 1.70
C ASN A 83 -17.79 17.86 1.44
N LYS A 84 -17.68 16.52 1.41
CA LYS A 84 -18.82 15.63 1.11
C LYS A 84 -19.50 15.07 2.36
N GLY A 85 -19.01 15.39 3.56
CA GLY A 85 -19.62 15.00 4.83
C GLY A 85 -19.66 13.48 5.06
N LYS A 86 -18.78 12.71 4.41
CA LYS A 86 -18.64 11.27 4.68
C LYS A 86 -17.99 11.05 6.04
N HIS A 87 -18.34 9.94 6.65
CA HIS A 87 -17.78 9.49 7.92
C HIS A 87 -17.32 8.04 7.76
N TYR A 88 -16.13 7.72 8.27
CA TYR A 88 -15.54 6.39 8.23
C TYR A 88 -15.01 6.01 9.61
N ASP A 89 -15.31 4.79 10.05
CA ASP A 89 -14.86 4.25 11.34
C ASP A 89 -13.49 3.57 11.21
N ILE A 90 -13.21 3.00 10.03
CA ILE A 90 -11.99 2.26 9.73
C ILE A 90 -11.56 2.57 8.30
N ILE A 91 -10.27 2.89 8.14
CA ILE A 91 -9.62 2.99 6.84
C ILE A 91 -8.64 1.82 6.69
N VAL A 92 -8.67 1.14 5.55
CA VAL A 92 -7.72 0.07 5.21
C VAL A 92 -6.92 0.53 3.99
N ALA A 93 -5.62 0.80 4.17
CA ALA A 93 -4.76 1.29 3.10
C ALA A 93 -3.78 0.21 2.63
N ILE A 94 -3.75 -0.04 1.32
CA ILE A 94 -2.90 -1.04 0.67
C ILE A 94 -2.31 -0.44 -0.60
N GLY A 95 -0.98 -0.31 -0.66
CA GLY A 95 -0.30 0.27 -1.80
C GLY A 95 1.17 0.55 -1.52
N PRO A 96 1.80 1.50 -2.23
CA PRO A 96 3.17 1.90 -1.96
C PRO A 96 3.36 2.35 -0.50
N MET A 97 4.49 2.00 0.12
CA MET A 97 4.76 2.36 1.53
C MET A 97 4.63 3.86 1.81
N ILE A 98 5.04 4.70 0.86
CA ILE A 98 4.93 6.16 1.00
C ILE A 98 3.47 6.62 1.04
N MET A 99 2.60 6.00 0.23
CA MET A 99 1.16 6.27 0.24
C MET A 99 0.56 5.85 1.58
N MET A 100 0.86 4.64 2.05
CA MET A 100 0.36 4.13 3.33
C MET A 100 0.82 5.02 4.50
N LYS A 101 2.07 5.51 4.49
CA LYS A 101 2.59 6.46 5.49
C LYS A 101 1.76 7.75 5.53
N PHE A 102 1.54 8.39 4.38
CA PHE A 102 0.79 9.65 4.34
C PHE A 102 -0.69 9.48 4.70
N VAL A 103 -1.31 8.37 4.29
CA VAL A 103 -2.67 8.03 4.74
C VAL A 103 -2.70 7.90 6.25
N CYS A 104 -1.75 7.20 6.87
CA CYS A 104 -1.71 7.05 8.32
C CYS A 104 -1.50 8.37 9.07
N ILE A 105 -0.69 9.28 8.53
CA ILE A 105 -0.49 10.62 9.10
C ILE A 105 -1.82 11.39 9.07
N LEU A 106 -2.46 11.45 7.89
CA LEU A 106 -3.73 12.13 7.70
C LEU A 106 -4.82 11.56 8.62
N THR A 107 -4.98 10.24 8.64
CA THR A 107 -6.06 9.62 9.41
C THR A 107 -5.83 9.69 10.91
N LYS A 108 -4.57 9.82 11.36
CA LYS A 108 -4.26 10.10 12.76
C LYS A 108 -4.71 11.49 13.16
N GLU A 109 -4.54 12.49 12.29
CA GLU A 109 -5.07 13.85 12.50
C GLU A 109 -6.60 13.86 12.54
N LEU A 110 -7.24 13.05 11.70
CA LEU A 110 -8.70 12.90 11.64
C LEU A 110 -9.27 11.98 12.74
N GLY A 111 -8.43 11.34 13.56
CA GLY A 111 -8.86 10.41 14.61
C GLY A 111 -9.47 9.10 14.11
N ILE A 112 -9.19 8.70 12.86
CA ILE A 112 -9.78 7.51 12.24
C ILE A 112 -8.80 6.33 12.33
N LYS A 113 -9.27 5.21 12.87
CA LYS A 113 -8.49 3.98 12.96
C LYS A 113 -8.07 3.53 11.56
N THR A 114 -6.78 3.30 11.37
CA THR A 114 -6.22 2.91 10.08
C THR A 114 -5.45 1.62 10.16
N ILE A 115 -5.79 0.69 9.27
CA ILE A 115 -5.09 -0.58 9.08
C ILE A 115 -4.28 -0.47 7.79
N VAL A 116 -3.05 -0.95 7.81
CA VAL A 116 -2.20 -1.00 6.63
C VAL A 116 -1.73 -2.42 6.36
N SER A 117 -1.69 -2.81 5.09
CA SER A 117 -1.12 -4.09 4.66
C SER A 117 0.33 -3.87 4.23
N MET A 118 1.27 -4.25 5.08
CA MET A 118 2.69 -3.97 4.89
C MET A 118 3.32 -4.95 3.90
N ASN A 119 4.20 -4.42 3.04
CA ASN A 119 4.92 -5.18 2.02
C ASN A 119 6.45 -5.14 2.21
N PRO A 120 7.00 -5.58 3.36
CA PRO A 120 8.45 -5.65 3.55
C PRO A 120 9.07 -6.78 2.72
N VAL A 121 10.41 -6.78 2.64
CA VAL A 121 11.16 -7.89 2.03
C VAL A 121 10.85 -9.19 2.77
N MET A 122 10.48 -10.23 2.01
CA MET A 122 10.22 -11.58 2.52
C MET A 122 11.15 -12.58 1.83
N VAL A 123 11.53 -13.64 2.56
CA VAL A 123 12.37 -14.73 2.03
C VAL A 123 11.65 -16.06 2.22
N ASP A 124 11.47 -16.48 3.47
CA ASP A 124 10.86 -17.77 3.84
C ASP A 124 9.32 -17.69 3.93
N GLY A 125 8.77 -16.55 4.36
CA GLY A 125 7.34 -16.35 4.52
C GLY A 125 6.68 -17.18 5.64
N THR A 126 7.46 -17.81 6.52
CA THR A 126 6.96 -18.73 7.56
C THR A 126 7.47 -18.40 8.97
N GLY A 127 8.18 -17.28 9.12
CA GLY A 127 8.60 -16.73 10.40
C GLY A 127 9.98 -17.22 10.89
N MET A 128 10.71 -17.96 10.07
CA MET A 128 12.00 -18.55 10.43
C MET A 128 13.19 -17.59 10.27
N CYS A 129 13.15 -16.66 9.30
CA CYS A 129 14.32 -15.82 9.00
C CYS A 129 14.26 -14.38 9.54
N GLY A 130 13.07 -13.85 9.82
CA GLY A 130 12.90 -12.45 10.28
C GLY A 130 13.21 -11.36 9.24
N ALA A 131 13.37 -11.69 7.95
CA ALA A 131 13.57 -10.71 6.88
C ALA A 131 12.43 -9.69 6.82
N CYS A 132 11.20 -10.15 7.03
CA CYS A 132 9.99 -9.34 7.01
C CYS A 132 9.71 -8.58 8.32
N ARG A 133 10.69 -8.44 9.21
CA ARG A 133 10.49 -7.75 10.50
C ARG A 133 10.12 -6.28 10.30
N LEU A 134 9.23 -5.81 11.16
CA LEU A 134 8.75 -4.44 11.28
C LEU A 134 8.71 -4.05 12.75
N THR A 135 9.01 -2.79 13.04
CA THR A 135 8.75 -2.19 14.36
C THR A 135 7.32 -1.65 14.40
N ILE A 136 6.49 -2.22 15.29
CA ILE A 136 5.09 -1.84 15.51
C ILE A 136 4.93 -1.41 16.97
N GLY A 137 4.78 -0.10 17.21
CA GLY A 137 4.89 0.49 18.53
C GLY A 137 6.26 0.18 19.13
N ASP A 138 6.28 -0.39 20.33
CA ASP A 138 7.51 -0.77 21.02
C ASP A 138 7.93 -2.24 20.80
N LYS A 139 7.32 -2.93 19.81
CA LYS A 139 7.55 -4.36 19.58
C LYS A 139 8.00 -4.65 18.15
N ILE A 140 8.90 -5.62 18.03
CA ILE A 140 9.25 -6.20 16.73
C ILE A 140 8.23 -7.27 16.37
N LYS A 141 7.73 -7.21 15.14
CA LYS A 141 6.73 -8.11 14.56
C LYS A 141 7.17 -8.59 13.19
N PHE A 142 6.81 -9.81 12.81
CA PHE A 142 7.16 -10.40 11.52
C PHE A 142 5.95 -10.36 10.60
N ALA A 143 6.01 -9.61 9.51
CA ALA A 143 4.84 -9.40 8.65
C ALA A 143 4.24 -10.70 8.06
N CYS A 144 5.04 -11.75 7.84
CA CYS A 144 4.54 -13.01 7.29
C CYS A 144 3.72 -13.86 8.28
N VAL A 145 3.91 -13.69 9.59
CA VAL A 145 3.24 -14.51 10.62
C VAL A 145 2.38 -13.70 11.58
N ASP A 146 2.82 -12.50 11.95
CA ASP A 146 2.06 -11.58 12.81
C ASP A 146 1.12 -10.66 12.02
N GLY A 147 1.29 -10.57 10.70
CA GLY A 147 0.59 -9.63 9.82
C GLY A 147 -0.04 -10.31 8.60
N PRO A 148 0.02 -9.71 7.39
CA PRO A 148 0.75 -8.48 7.03
C PRO A 148 0.00 -7.19 7.42
N GLU A 149 -1.21 -7.31 7.97
CA GLU A 149 -2.07 -6.19 8.34
C GLU A 149 -1.78 -5.74 9.78
N PHE A 150 -1.44 -4.45 9.94
CA PHE A 150 -1.10 -3.85 11.23
C PHE A 150 -1.87 -2.54 11.46
N ASP A 151 -1.90 -2.10 12.72
CA ASP A 151 -2.33 -0.74 13.05
C ASP A 151 -1.34 0.26 12.47
N GLY A 152 -1.76 0.99 11.44
CA GLY A 152 -0.92 1.91 10.69
C GLY A 152 -0.38 3.06 11.54
N HIS A 153 -1.04 3.41 12.65
CA HIS A 153 -0.58 4.48 13.54
C HIS A 153 0.59 4.06 14.42
N LEU A 154 0.88 2.76 14.51
CA LEU A 154 1.98 2.18 15.28
C LEU A 154 3.17 1.76 14.41
N VAL A 155 3.03 1.74 13.09
CA VAL A 155 4.08 1.29 12.17
C VAL A 155 5.23 2.30 12.09
N ASN A 156 6.47 1.85 12.25
CA ASN A 156 7.66 2.64 11.91
C ASN A 156 7.92 2.59 10.39
N PHE A 157 7.29 3.49 9.65
CA PHE A 157 7.43 3.57 8.19
C PHE A 157 8.85 3.93 7.73
N ASP A 158 9.58 4.75 8.47
CA ASP A 158 10.93 5.17 8.07
C ASP A 158 11.92 4.02 8.15
N GLU A 159 11.81 3.18 9.18
CA GLU A 159 12.55 1.92 9.24
C GLU A 159 12.15 0.99 8.08
N ALA A 160 10.85 0.79 7.87
CA ALA A 160 10.37 -0.12 6.83
C ALA A 160 10.83 0.29 5.41
N MET A 161 10.76 1.59 5.10
CA MET A 161 11.23 2.14 3.83
C MET A 161 12.75 2.00 3.65
N LYS A 162 13.54 2.27 4.69
CA LYS A 162 15.00 2.04 4.64
C LYS A 162 15.31 0.57 4.35
N ARG A 163 14.58 -0.34 4.99
CA ARG A 163 14.75 -1.79 4.77
C ARG A 163 14.38 -2.22 3.35
N SER A 164 13.37 -1.63 2.72
CA SER A 164 13.04 -1.95 1.31
C SER A 164 14.11 -1.55 0.30
N GLN A 165 15.04 -0.67 0.68
CA GLN A 165 16.12 -0.23 -0.21
C GLN A 165 17.41 -1.04 -0.04
N MET A 166 17.41 -2.05 0.85
CA MET A 166 18.60 -2.81 1.21
C MET A 166 19.27 -3.50 0.01
N TYR A 167 18.49 -3.93 -0.98
CA TYR A 167 18.98 -4.65 -2.16
C TYR A 167 19.01 -3.80 -3.44
N LYS A 168 18.80 -2.49 -3.32
CA LYS A 168 18.66 -1.60 -4.49
C LYS A 168 19.92 -1.58 -5.37
N SER A 169 21.10 -1.71 -4.78
CA SER A 169 22.36 -1.78 -5.52
C SER A 169 22.48 -3.08 -6.33
N GLN A 170 22.07 -4.20 -5.75
CA GLN A 170 22.08 -5.51 -6.40
C GLN A 170 21.04 -5.59 -7.51
N GLU A 171 19.82 -5.10 -7.26
CA GLU A 171 18.76 -4.96 -8.27
C GLU A 171 19.20 -4.07 -9.43
N GLY A 172 19.84 -2.93 -9.13
CA GLY A 172 20.40 -2.03 -10.15
C GLY A 172 21.49 -2.69 -10.98
N ARG A 173 22.44 -3.39 -10.34
CA ARG A 173 23.49 -4.15 -11.05
C ARG A 173 22.91 -5.26 -11.93
N ALA A 174 21.89 -5.97 -11.45
CA ALA A 174 21.21 -7.00 -12.22
C ALA A 174 20.51 -6.42 -13.45
N MET A 175 19.81 -5.29 -13.28
CA MET A 175 19.15 -4.58 -14.38
C MET A 175 20.17 -4.10 -15.43
N LEU A 176 21.30 -3.50 -15.02
CA LEU A 176 22.35 -3.07 -15.95
C LEU A 176 22.98 -4.23 -16.73
N ARG A 177 23.24 -5.36 -16.05
CA ARG A 177 23.72 -6.58 -16.71
C ARG A 177 22.73 -7.08 -17.78
N GLU A 178 21.44 -6.98 -17.51
CA GLU A 178 20.40 -7.38 -18.47
C GLU A 178 20.29 -6.40 -19.65
N THR A 179 20.31 -5.09 -19.39
CA THR A 179 20.07 -4.08 -20.43
C THR A 179 21.28 -3.83 -21.32
N GLU A 180 22.48 -3.87 -20.76
CA GLU A 180 23.69 -3.45 -21.48
C GLU A 180 24.83 -4.49 -21.42
N GLY A 181 24.54 -5.71 -20.96
CA GLY A 181 25.40 -6.89 -21.10
C GLY A 181 26.73 -6.76 -20.36
N ASP A 182 27.83 -7.21 -20.99
CA ASP A 182 29.17 -7.17 -20.40
C ASP A 182 29.88 -5.81 -20.58
N THR A 183 29.24 -4.81 -21.19
CA THR A 183 29.89 -3.53 -21.55
C THR A 183 30.28 -2.65 -20.34
N HIS A 184 29.82 -3.00 -19.14
CA HIS A 184 30.04 -2.27 -17.87
C HIS A 184 31.34 -2.62 -17.18
N HIS A 185 32.05 -3.62 -17.68
CA HIS A 185 33.14 -4.25 -16.96
C HIS A 185 34.47 -3.81 -17.58
N HIS A 186 35.20 -2.95 -16.87
CA HIS A 186 36.62 -2.79 -17.16
C HIS A 186 37.36 -4.02 -16.58
N PRO A 187 38.10 -4.79 -17.39
CA PRO A 187 38.79 -6.02 -16.93
C PRO A 187 39.85 -5.83 -15.83
N GLY A 188 40.13 -4.59 -15.41
CA GLY A 188 41.09 -4.27 -14.34
C GLY A 188 40.48 -3.73 -13.04
N CYS A 189 39.16 -3.61 -12.90
CA CYS A 189 38.56 -3.20 -11.62
C CYS A 189 38.45 -4.39 -10.67
N GLU A 190 39.04 -4.33 -9.47
CA GLU A 190 38.94 -5.41 -8.47
C GLU A 190 37.54 -5.56 -7.82
N CYS A 191 36.57 -4.78 -8.28
CA CYS A 191 35.21 -4.70 -7.74
C CYS A 191 34.27 -5.85 -8.20
N HIS A 192 34.81 -6.92 -8.80
CA HIS A 192 34.03 -7.93 -9.53
C HIS A 192 33.39 -9.03 -8.66
N GLU A 193 33.85 -9.26 -7.41
CA GLU A 193 33.42 -10.43 -6.61
C GLU A 193 32.84 -10.12 -5.22
N SER A 194 32.65 -8.85 -4.84
CA SER A 194 32.08 -8.45 -3.54
C SER A 194 30.64 -7.93 -3.61
#